data_AF-A0A9D6D5Z2-F1
#
_entry.id   AF-A0A9D6D5Z2-F1
#
_cell.length_a   1.000
_cell.length_b   1.000
_cell.length_c   1.000
_cell.angle_alpha   90.00
_cell.angle_beta   90.00
_cell.angle_gamma   90.00
#
_symmetry.space_group_name_H-M   'P 1'
#
loop_
_entity.id
_entity.type
_entity.pdbx_description
1 polymer ?
#
loop_
_entity_poly.entity_id
_entity_poly.type
_entity_poly.pdbx_seq_one_letter_code
_entity_poly.pdbx_strand_id
1 'polypeptide(L)'
;MTDFDAALTGFAALDEEALGRPWSWRDGRLDVRYALYRTLEDAQEAYVRVSAGIHPESRRILALAQRAFGDLRSLLLGLPTDLLDTPPRAGEWPVRETLRHMLVVERRYALQTRYALERADAEPVRIPDD
;
A
#
# COMPACT_ATOMS: atom_id res chain seq x y z
N MET A 1 -7.12 -26.93 -2.96
CA MET A 1 -7.37 -25.49 -2.79
C MET A 1 -8.15 -25.32 -1.51
N THR A 2 -7.69 -24.45 -0.61
CA THR A 2 -8.48 -24.07 0.56
C THR A 2 -9.65 -23.18 0.12
N ASP A 3 -10.68 -23.04 0.96
CA ASP A 3 -11.80 -22.11 0.69
C ASP A 3 -11.30 -20.67 0.50
N PHE A 4 -10.20 -20.33 1.17
CA PHE A 4 -9.52 -19.04 1.02
C PHE A 4 -8.88 -18.86 -0.36
N ASP A 5 -8.17 -19.87 -0.88
CA ASP A 5 -7.56 -19.82 -2.22
C ASP A 5 -8.64 -19.72 -3.31
N ALA A 6 -9.78 -20.39 -3.11
CA ALA A 6 -10.93 -20.30 -4.01
C ALA A 6 -11.55 -18.90 -4.00
N ALA A 7 -11.70 -18.29 -2.81
CA ALA A 7 -12.19 -16.91 -2.68
C ALA A 7 -11.25 -15.90 -3.36
N LEU A 8 -9.94 -16.01 -3.14
CA LEU A 8 -8.95 -15.14 -3.80
C LEU A 8 -8.97 -15.28 -5.31
N THR A 9 -9.10 -16.51 -5.82
CA THR A 9 -9.24 -16.76 -7.27
C THR A 9 -10.51 -16.10 -7.81
N GLY A 10 -11.61 -16.16 -7.07
CA GLY A 10 -12.86 -15.48 -7.42
C GLY A 10 -12.71 -13.95 -7.43
N PHE A 11 -12.02 -13.37 -6.45
CA PHE A 11 -11.77 -11.92 -6.41
C PHE A 11 -10.87 -11.44 -7.55
N ALA A 12 -9.84 -12.21 -7.89
CA ALA A 12 -8.94 -11.90 -9.00
C ALA A 12 -9.64 -11.92 -10.38
N ALA A 13 -10.79 -12.61 -10.48
CA ALA A 13 -11.58 -12.71 -11.71
C ALA A 13 -12.65 -11.61 -11.84
N LEU A 14 -12.80 -10.71 -10.86
CA LEU A 14 -13.80 -9.63 -10.93
C LEU A 14 -13.40 -8.60 -11.99
N ASP A 15 -14.39 -8.19 -12.79
CA ASP A 15 -14.25 -7.10 -13.75
C ASP A 15 -14.54 -5.72 -13.11
N GLU A 16 -14.33 -4.65 -13.88
CA GLU A 16 -14.47 -3.27 -13.41
C GLU A 16 -15.90 -2.96 -12.95
N GLU A 17 -16.91 -3.50 -13.64
CA GLU A 17 -18.30 -3.32 -13.25
C GLU A 17 -18.56 -3.99 -11.90
N ALA A 18 -18.11 -5.22 -11.71
CA ALA A 18 -18.26 -5.94 -10.45
C ALA A 18 -17.51 -5.25 -9.30
N LEU A 19 -16.31 -4.73 -9.56
CA LEU A 19 -15.51 -3.99 -8.59
C LEU A 19 -16.15 -2.65 -8.18
N GLY A 20 -16.91 -2.01 -9.06
CA GLY A 20 -17.62 -0.75 -8.80
C GLY A 20 -18.95 -0.90 -8.07
N ARG A 21 -19.43 -2.14 -7.84
CA ARG A 21 -20.73 -2.36 -7.19
C ARG A 21 -20.70 -1.92 -5.72
N PRO A 22 -21.82 -1.42 -5.18
CA PRO A 22 -21.90 -1.06 -3.78
C PRO A 22 -21.85 -2.31 -2.88
N TRP A 23 -21.05 -2.23 -1.82
CA TRP A 23 -20.96 -3.21 -0.76
C TRP A 23 -21.26 -2.51 0.58
N SER A 24 -22.26 -3.02 1.31
CA SER A 24 -22.48 -2.69 2.71
C SER A 24 -21.33 -3.20 3.58
N TRP A 25 -20.54 -2.29 4.13
CA TRP A 25 -19.36 -2.60 4.93
C TRP A 25 -19.47 -1.94 6.31
N ARG A 26 -19.63 -2.76 7.36
CA ARG A 26 -19.88 -2.29 8.74
C ARG A 26 -21.05 -1.29 8.75
N ASP A 27 -20.85 -0.10 9.32
CA ASP A 27 -21.85 0.96 9.40
C ASP A 27 -21.86 1.88 8.17
N GLY A 28 -21.09 1.55 7.12
CA GLY A 28 -20.91 2.36 5.92
C GLY A 28 -21.17 1.62 4.61
N ARG A 29 -21.00 2.36 3.50
CA ARG A 29 -21.14 1.83 2.14
C ARG A 29 -19.86 2.15 1.36
N LEU A 30 -19.24 1.11 0.83
CA LEU A 30 -18.05 1.17 0.00
C LEU A 30 -18.36 0.58 -1.38
N ASP A 31 -17.49 0.76 -2.36
CA ASP A 31 -17.48 -0.12 -3.52
C ASP A 31 -16.74 -1.43 -3.20
N VAL A 32 -16.93 -2.45 -4.05
CA VAL A 32 -16.34 -3.78 -3.85
C VAL A 32 -14.82 -3.72 -3.82
N ARG A 33 -14.19 -2.91 -4.68
CA ARG A 33 -12.73 -2.74 -4.71
C ARG A 33 -12.20 -2.23 -3.38
N TYR A 34 -12.81 -1.17 -2.85
CA TYR A 34 -12.37 -0.57 -1.61
C TYR A 34 -12.64 -1.50 -0.44
N ALA A 35 -13.75 -2.23 -0.41
CA ALA A 35 -14.03 -3.23 0.62
C ALA A 35 -13.01 -4.39 0.60
N LEU A 36 -12.61 -4.88 -0.59
CA LEU A 36 -11.55 -5.89 -0.72
C LEU A 36 -10.20 -5.36 -0.23
N TYR A 37 -9.86 -4.12 -0.58
CA TYR A 37 -8.66 -3.44 -0.08
C TYR A 37 -8.65 -3.35 1.45
N ARG A 38 -9.75 -2.88 2.06
CA ARG A 38 -9.90 -2.81 3.53
C ARG A 38 -9.80 -4.19 4.19
N THR A 39 -10.34 -5.22 3.55
CA THR A 39 -10.23 -6.60 4.05
C THR A 39 -8.79 -7.10 4.03
N LEU A 40 -8.03 -6.77 2.99
CA LEU A 40 -6.60 -7.08 2.94
C LEU A 40 -5.84 -6.35 4.05
N GLU A 41 -6.14 -5.07 4.29
CA GLU A 41 -5.54 -4.31 5.40
C GLU A 41 -5.84 -4.97 6.76
N ASP A 42 -7.11 -5.32 7.03
CA ASP A 42 -7.54 -6.00 8.27
C ASP A 42 -6.82 -7.36 8.42
N ALA A 43 -6.66 -8.12 7.33
CA ALA A 43 -5.96 -9.41 7.33
C ALA A 43 -4.46 -9.26 7.57
N GLN A 44 -3.84 -8.23 6.98
CA GLN A 44 -2.43 -7.89 7.22
C GLN A 44 -2.23 -7.45 8.66
N GLU A 45 -3.13 -6.64 9.22
CA GLU A 45 -3.08 -6.24 10.63
C GLU A 45 -3.22 -7.45 11.56
N ALA A 46 -4.18 -8.34 11.29
CA ALA A 46 -4.35 -9.57 12.07
C ALA A 46 -3.12 -10.48 11.97
N TYR A 47 -2.56 -10.65 10.76
CA TYR A 47 -1.32 -11.38 10.55
C TYR A 47 -0.18 -10.75 11.35
N VAL A 48 -0.02 -9.41 11.31
CA VAL A 48 0.98 -8.70 12.10
C VAL A 48 0.77 -8.95 13.59
N ARG A 49 -0.45 -8.87 14.10
CA ARG A 49 -0.79 -9.10 15.52
C ARG A 49 -0.53 -10.54 15.97
N VAL A 50 -0.66 -11.53 15.08
CA VAL A 50 -0.41 -12.94 15.41
C VAL A 50 1.06 -13.33 15.20
N SER A 51 1.65 -12.95 14.07
CA SER A 51 3.08 -13.18 13.75
C SER A 51 4.03 -12.36 14.63
N ALA A 52 3.49 -11.33 15.27
CA ALA A 52 4.12 -10.36 16.15
C ALA A 52 5.00 -10.90 17.27
N GLY A 53 4.67 -12.06 17.84
CA GLY A 53 5.31 -12.58 19.05
C GLY A 53 5.61 -11.47 20.09
N ILE A 54 6.83 -11.44 20.60
CA ILE A 54 7.30 -10.50 21.64
C ILE A 54 7.98 -9.22 21.10
N HIS A 55 8.04 -9.00 19.79
CA HIS A 55 8.80 -7.87 19.21
C HIS A 55 8.02 -6.55 19.23
N PRO A 56 8.66 -5.36 19.31
CA PRO A 56 7.93 -4.09 19.23
C PRO A 56 7.33 -3.88 17.82
N GLU A 57 6.20 -3.18 17.76
CA GLU A 57 5.44 -2.89 16.53
C GLU A 57 6.31 -2.32 15.40
N SER A 58 7.24 -1.41 15.71
CA SER A 58 8.17 -0.81 14.74
C SER A 58 9.02 -1.84 13.99
N ARG A 59 9.53 -2.89 14.66
CA ARG A 59 10.26 -3.98 13.99
C ARG A 59 9.36 -4.80 13.06
N ARG A 60 8.07 -4.89 13.38
CA ARG A 60 7.10 -5.67 12.60
C ARG A 60 6.70 -4.93 11.33
N ILE A 61 6.42 -3.62 11.45
CA ILE A 61 6.21 -2.75 10.30
C ILE A 61 7.43 -2.81 9.36
N LEU A 62 8.64 -2.76 9.92
CA LEU A 62 9.85 -2.89 9.13
C LEU A 62 9.96 -4.25 8.41
N ALA A 63 9.60 -5.35 9.08
CA ALA A 63 9.61 -6.68 8.46
C ALA A 63 8.62 -6.79 7.29
N LEU A 64 7.41 -6.23 7.43
CA LEU A 64 6.44 -6.15 6.34
C LEU A 64 6.98 -5.33 5.17
N ALA A 65 7.57 -4.17 5.45
CA ALA A 65 8.17 -3.32 4.43
C ALA A 65 9.30 -4.05 3.69
N GLN A 66 10.15 -4.80 4.39
CA GLN A 66 11.20 -5.61 3.77
C GLN A 66 10.64 -6.73 2.89
N ARG A 67 9.57 -7.40 3.32
CA ARG A 67 8.89 -8.42 2.50
C ARG A 67 8.29 -7.80 1.22
N ALA A 68 7.51 -6.73 1.37
CA ALA A 68 6.89 -6.04 0.23
C ALA A 68 7.95 -5.50 -0.76
N PHE A 69 9.09 -5.00 -0.24
CA PHE A 69 10.21 -4.58 -1.07
C PHE A 69 10.85 -5.76 -1.83
N GLY A 70 10.99 -6.92 -1.18
CA GLY A 70 11.44 -8.16 -1.83
C GLY A 70 10.48 -8.60 -2.95
N ASP A 71 9.18 -8.59 -2.68
CA ASP A 71 8.13 -8.95 -3.64
C ASP A 71 8.15 -8.00 -4.85
N LEU A 72 8.24 -6.68 -4.62
CA LEU A 72 8.38 -5.69 -5.68
C LEU A 72 9.63 -5.93 -6.53
N ARG A 73 10.79 -6.15 -5.88
CA ARG A 73 12.03 -6.44 -6.61
C ARG A 73 11.92 -7.69 -7.46
N SER A 74 11.24 -8.72 -6.96
CA SER A 74 10.99 -9.95 -7.71
C SER A 74 10.14 -9.69 -8.95
N LEU A 75 9.06 -8.91 -8.81
CA LEU A 75 8.21 -8.52 -9.95
C LEU A 75 8.97 -7.73 -11.01
N LEU A 76 9.89 -6.85 -10.59
CA LEU A 76 10.70 -6.02 -11.48
C LEU A 76 11.87 -6.78 -12.13
N LEU A 77 12.22 -7.96 -11.64
CA LEU A 77 13.37 -8.70 -12.12
C LEU A 77 13.07 -9.31 -13.49
N GLY A 78 13.91 -9.00 -14.48
CA GLY A 78 13.76 -9.50 -15.85
C GLY A 78 12.70 -8.76 -16.68
N LEU A 79 12.09 -7.70 -16.15
CA LEU A 79 11.15 -6.86 -16.89
C LEU A 79 11.88 -6.12 -18.04
N PRO A 80 11.39 -6.24 -19.29
CA PRO A 80 11.88 -5.45 -20.40
C PRO A 80 11.87 -3.94 -20.09
N THR A 81 12.93 -3.23 -20.47
CA THR A 81 13.13 -1.83 -20.09
C THR A 81 12.08 -0.90 -20.71
N ASP A 82 11.59 -1.22 -21.90
CA ASP A 82 10.51 -0.49 -22.59
C ASP A 82 9.18 -0.52 -21.81
N LEU A 83 8.90 -1.60 -21.08
CA LEU A 83 7.72 -1.68 -20.22
C LEU A 83 7.80 -0.74 -19.01
N LEU A 84 8.99 -0.26 -18.63
CA LEU A 84 9.12 0.71 -17.55
C LEU A 84 8.56 2.09 -17.91
N ASP A 85 8.53 2.41 -19.21
CA ASP A 85 8.12 3.71 -19.76
C ASP A 85 6.74 3.66 -20.44
N THR A 86 6.15 2.46 -20.55
CA THR A 86 4.83 2.28 -21.17
C THR A 86 3.73 2.42 -20.13
N PRO A 87 2.80 3.38 -20.26
CA PRO A 87 1.67 3.48 -19.36
C PRO A 87 0.69 2.31 -19.58
N PRO A 88 0.18 1.68 -18.50
CA PRO A 88 -0.74 0.55 -18.62
C PRO A 88 -2.07 0.92 -19.29
N ARG A 89 -2.55 2.15 -19.07
CA ARG A 89 -3.72 2.75 -19.74
C ARG A 89 -3.53 4.25 -19.96
N ALA A 90 -4.36 4.83 -20.81
CA ALA A 90 -4.37 6.27 -21.02
C ALA A 90 -4.65 7.02 -19.70
N GLY A 91 -3.76 7.93 -19.32
CA GLY A 91 -3.86 8.70 -18.07
C GLY A 91 -3.27 8.01 -16.84
N GLU A 92 -2.84 6.75 -16.92
CA GLU A 92 -2.13 6.07 -15.83
C GLU A 92 -0.62 6.29 -15.92
N TRP A 93 0.06 6.21 -14.78
CA TRP A 93 1.51 6.40 -14.72
C TRP A 93 2.27 5.15 -15.18
N PRO A 94 3.35 5.31 -15.97
CA PRO A 94 4.27 4.22 -16.24
C PRO A 94 4.99 3.78 -14.96
N VAL A 95 5.49 2.54 -14.93
CA VAL A 95 6.15 1.96 -13.75
C VAL A 95 7.30 2.83 -13.26
N ARG A 96 8.09 3.42 -14.16
CA ARG A 96 9.19 4.33 -13.80
C ARG A 96 8.70 5.54 -13.00
N GLU A 97 7.57 6.11 -13.38
CA GLU A 97 6.99 7.26 -12.69
C GLU A 97 6.44 6.86 -11.32
N THR A 98 5.73 5.74 -11.23
CA THR A 98 5.26 5.18 -9.96
C THR A 98 6.42 4.93 -8.99
N LEU A 99 7.49 4.27 -9.44
CA LEU A 99 8.68 4.02 -8.62
C LEU A 99 9.39 5.32 -8.22
N ARG A 100 9.51 6.28 -9.13
CA ARG A 100 10.06 7.62 -8.83
C ARG A 100 9.23 8.30 -7.74
N HIS A 101 7.91 8.27 -7.87
CA HIS A 101 7.01 8.87 -6.90
C HIS A 101 7.15 8.22 -5.52
N MET A 102 7.13 6.89 -5.44
CA MET A 102 7.36 6.14 -4.20
C MET A 102 8.67 6.57 -3.51
N LEU A 103 9.79 6.63 -4.25
CA LEU A 103 11.08 7.05 -3.69
C LEU A 103 11.06 8.50 -3.18
N VAL A 104 10.37 9.40 -3.88
CA VAL A 104 10.21 10.79 -3.45
C VAL A 104 9.39 10.87 -2.16
N VAL A 105 8.29 10.13 -2.07
CA VAL A 105 7.42 10.07 -0.88
C VAL A 105 8.18 9.52 0.32
N GLU A 106 8.85 8.38 0.19
CA GLU A 106 9.63 7.76 1.27
C GLU A 106 10.69 8.70 1.84
N ARG A 107 11.44 9.40 0.96
CA ARG A 107 12.45 10.38 1.38
C ARG A 107 11.82 11.56 2.10
N ARG A 108 10.69 12.07 1.60
CA ARG A 108 9.98 13.21 2.21
C ARG A 108 9.44 12.84 3.58
N TYR A 109 8.78 11.70 3.74
CA TYR A 109 8.27 11.27 5.04
C TYR A 109 9.39 11.02 6.05
N ALA A 110 10.49 10.36 5.65
CA ALA A 110 11.63 10.19 6.55
C ALA A 110 12.19 11.52 7.05
N LEU A 111 12.29 12.54 6.18
CA LEU A 111 12.73 13.88 6.55
C LEU A 111 11.74 14.57 7.48
N GLN A 112 10.44 14.52 7.17
CA GLN A 112 9.39 15.16 7.96
C GLN A 112 9.23 14.52 9.34
N THR A 113 9.29 13.19 9.44
CA THR A 113 9.27 12.48 10.72
C THR A 113 10.47 12.86 11.58
N ARG A 114 11.67 12.98 10.98
CA ARG A 114 12.86 13.43 11.70
C ARG A 114 12.71 14.87 12.20
N TYR A 115 12.27 15.79 11.34
CA TYR A 115 11.98 17.16 11.72
C TYR A 115 10.96 17.22 12.87
N ALA A 116 9.89 16.42 12.81
CA ALA A 116 8.88 16.38 13.85
C ALA A 116 9.40 15.86 15.20
N LEU A 117 10.39 14.96 15.20
CA LEU A 117 11.04 14.44 16.40
C LEU A 117 12.08 15.41 16.99
N GLU A 118 12.79 16.14 16.13
CA GLU A 118 13.92 17.00 16.53
C GLU A 118 13.50 18.44 16.84
N ARG A 119 12.37 18.92 16.31
CA ARG A 119 11.91 20.31 16.54
C ARG A 119 11.57 20.55 18.01
N ALA A 120 11.94 21.73 18.50
CA ALA A 120 11.54 22.19 19.83
C ALA A 120 10.09 22.69 19.82
N ASP A 121 9.46 22.74 21.00
CA ASP A 121 8.10 23.30 21.16
C ASP A 121 7.98 24.75 20.67
N ALA A 122 9.08 25.50 20.71
CA ALA A 122 9.16 26.88 20.22
C ALA A 122 9.20 27.00 18.68
N GLU A 123 9.26 25.88 17.95
CA GLU A 123 9.32 25.80 16.49
C GLU A 123 8.05 25.13 15.94
N PRO A 124 6.90 25.86 15.91
CA PRO A 124 5.64 25.31 15.45
C PRO A 124 5.67 25.01 13.94
N VAL A 125 4.91 23.98 13.52
CA VAL A 125 4.63 23.75 12.09
C VAL A 125 3.89 24.97 11.56
N ARG A 126 4.47 25.64 10.57
CA ARG A 126 3.80 26.76 9.91
C ARG A 126 2.88 26.21 8.84
N ILE A 127 1.59 26.42 9.04
CA ILE A 127 0.58 26.21 8.00
C ILE A 127 0.52 27.54 7.24
N PRO A 128 0.79 27.57 5.91
CA PRO A 128 0.63 28.79 5.13
C PRO A 128 -0.81 29.31 5.25
N ASP A 129 -0.96 30.63 5.29
CA ASP A 129 -2.28 31.23 5.06
C ASP A 129 -2.69 30.94 3.61
N ASP A 130 -3.99 30.64 3.40
CA ASP A 130 -4.58 30.30 2.09
C ASP A 130 -4.24 31.29 0.97
#